data_AF-A0A0A7V2G0-F1
#
_entry.id   AF-A0A0A7V2G0-F1
#
_cell.length_a   1.000
_cell.length_b   1.000
_cell.length_c   1.000
_cell.angle_alpha   90.00
_cell.angle_beta   90.00
_cell.angle_gamma   90.00
#
_symmetry.space_group_name_H-M   'P 1'
#
loop_
_entity.id
_entity.type
_entity.pdbx_description
1 polymer ?
#
loop_
_entity_poly.entity_id
_entity_poly.type
_entity_poly.pdbx_seq_one_letter_code
_entity_poly.pdbx_strand_id
1 'polypeptide(L)'
;MDVANSLKLLDSEFEKFQKIIDSMPKNSEKMIPDIVSLYFQATMVETLSKKLTQDISESKQQTHLEKINKIQKYVYENFSKSLHPVILSQLVNSIQKSTNDLKLLGQNSEAKTKEIIENEARLYKELRELMSTKEFVKQYDSGIKDD
;
A
#
# COMPACT_ATOMS: atom_id res chain seq x y z
N MET A 1 -17.33 -20.83 -9.53
CA MET A 1 -17.83 -19.84 -8.55
C MET A 1 -18.90 -19.05 -9.28
N ASP A 2 -20.09 -18.90 -8.71
CA ASP A 2 -21.17 -18.14 -9.35
C ASP A 2 -20.81 -16.64 -9.39
N VAL A 3 -21.07 -15.96 -10.52
CA VAL A 3 -20.75 -14.53 -10.75
C VAL A 3 -21.35 -13.65 -9.65
N ALA A 4 -22.56 -14.00 -9.18
CA ALA A 4 -23.22 -13.27 -8.09
C ALA A 4 -22.45 -13.38 -6.76
N ASN A 5 -21.85 -14.52 -6.45
CA ASN A 5 -21.03 -14.69 -5.25
C ASN A 5 -19.69 -13.95 -5.36
N SER A 6 -19.08 -13.93 -6.54
CA SER A 6 -17.86 -13.18 -6.80
C SER A 6 -18.08 -11.67 -6.72
N LEU A 7 -19.24 -11.16 -7.19
CA LEU A 7 -19.61 -9.74 -7.04
C LEU A 7 -19.83 -9.34 -5.57
N LYS A 8 -20.50 -10.19 -4.77
CA LYS A 8 -20.65 -9.95 -3.32
C LYS A 8 -19.30 -9.92 -2.61
N LEU A 9 -18.38 -10.80 -3.01
CA LEU A 9 -17.02 -10.80 -2.47
C LEU A 9 -16.33 -9.48 -2.82
N LEU A 10 -16.38 -9.05 -4.09
CA LEU A 10 -15.82 -7.77 -4.52
C LEU A 10 -16.39 -6.59 -3.71
N ASP A 11 -17.70 -6.55 -3.48
CA ASP A 11 -18.33 -5.52 -2.66
C ASP A 11 -17.76 -5.50 -1.24
N SER A 12 -17.65 -6.67 -0.61
CA SER A 12 -17.11 -6.76 0.75
C SER A 12 -15.65 -6.34 0.84
N GLU A 13 -14.83 -6.67 -0.17
CA GLU A 13 -13.44 -6.25 -0.22
C GLU A 13 -13.31 -4.76 -0.53
N PHE A 14 -14.21 -4.20 -1.36
CA PHE A 14 -14.26 -2.78 -1.63
C PHE A 14 -14.68 -1.97 -0.39
N GLU A 15 -15.65 -2.44 0.39
CA GLU A 15 -16.04 -1.78 1.64
C GLU A 15 -14.89 -1.76 2.66
N LYS A 16 -14.12 -2.85 2.76
CA LYS A 16 -12.92 -2.88 3.62
C LYS A 16 -11.88 -1.87 3.13
N PHE A 17 -11.67 -1.77 1.82
CA PHE A 17 -10.76 -0.80 1.22
C PHE A 17 -11.15 0.63 1.55
N GLN A 18 -12.43 0.98 1.37
CA GLN A 18 -12.95 2.31 1.71
C GLN A 18 -12.75 2.62 3.20
N LYS A 19 -13.06 1.67 4.09
CA LYS A 19 -12.85 1.84 5.53
C LYS A 19 -11.38 2.12 5.90
N ILE A 20 -10.43 1.46 5.23
CA ILE A 20 -9.00 1.74 5.44
C ILE A 20 -8.66 3.16 4.99
N ILE A 21 -9.13 3.58 3.82
CA ILE A 21 -8.89 4.95 3.32
C ILE A 21 -9.50 6.00 4.26
N ASP A 22 -10.73 5.77 4.72
CA ASP A 22 -11.46 6.72 5.57
C ASP A 22 -10.87 6.83 6.98
N SER A 23 -10.32 5.74 7.52
CA SER A 23 -9.66 5.71 8.83
C SER A 23 -8.22 6.22 8.79
N MET A 24 -7.61 6.26 7.60
CA MET A 24 -6.22 6.63 7.46
C MET A 24 -6.04 8.15 7.68
N PRO A 25 -5.13 8.56 8.57
CA PRO A 25 -4.92 9.97 8.84
C PRO A 25 -4.41 10.70 7.60
N LYS A 26 -5.12 11.78 7.25
CA LYS A 26 -4.87 12.56 6.03
C LYS A 26 -3.58 13.38 6.11
N ASN A 27 -3.24 13.84 7.31
CA ASN A 27 -2.15 14.80 7.55
C ASN A 27 -1.02 14.25 8.43
N SER A 28 -0.97 12.95 8.70
CA SER A 28 0.11 12.33 9.47
C SER A 28 0.88 11.31 8.65
N GLU A 29 2.09 11.02 9.13
CA GLU A 29 2.90 9.91 8.65
C GLU A 29 2.12 8.61 8.84
N LYS A 30 1.93 7.87 7.76
CA LYS A 30 1.21 6.58 7.77
C LYS A 30 2.11 5.50 8.35
N MET A 31 1.58 4.70 9.26
CA MET A 31 2.37 3.62 9.85
C MET A 31 2.57 2.49 8.83
N ILE A 32 3.69 1.76 8.95
CA ILE A 32 4.00 0.63 8.07
C ILE A 32 2.84 -0.40 8.01
N PRO A 33 2.22 -0.82 9.13
CA PRO A 33 1.10 -1.75 9.08
C PRO A 33 -0.07 -1.23 8.25
N ASP A 34 -0.41 0.05 8.37
CA ASP A 34 -1.52 0.66 7.63
C ASP A 34 -1.22 0.72 6.13
N ILE A 35 0.04 1.02 5.76
CA ILE A 35 0.50 0.98 4.38
C ILE A 35 0.35 -0.44 3.82
N VAL A 36 0.82 -1.45 4.55
CA VAL A 36 0.72 -2.85 4.10
C VAL A 36 -0.74 -3.27 3.92
N SER A 37 -1.61 -2.98 4.89
CA SER A 37 -3.03 -3.30 4.81
C SER A 37 -3.73 -2.60 3.64
N LEU A 38 -3.45 -1.32 3.42
CA LEU A 38 -4.04 -0.57 2.31
C LEU A 38 -3.67 -1.17 0.95
N TYR A 39 -2.38 -1.44 0.73
CA TYR A 39 -1.90 -2.00 -0.54
C TYR A 39 -2.40 -3.43 -0.76
N PHE A 40 -2.42 -4.26 0.28
CA PHE A 40 -3.02 -5.60 0.19
C PHE A 40 -4.48 -5.51 -0.25
N GLN A 41 -5.25 -4.64 0.39
CA GLN A 41 -6.66 -4.49 0.09
C GLN A 41 -6.91 -3.90 -1.30
N ALA A 42 -6.09 -2.94 -1.73
CA ALA A 42 -6.13 -2.38 -3.09
C ALA A 42 -5.92 -3.47 -4.14
N THR A 43 -4.86 -4.26 -4.00
CA THR A 43 -4.56 -5.38 -4.90
C THR A 43 -5.70 -6.40 -4.93
N MET A 44 -6.29 -6.73 -3.78
CA MET A 44 -7.42 -7.65 -3.73
C MET A 44 -8.62 -7.14 -4.54
N VAL A 45 -8.99 -5.88 -4.37
CA VAL A 45 -10.11 -5.25 -5.09
C VAL A 45 -9.82 -5.20 -6.60
N GLU A 46 -8.61 -4.83 -7.00
CA GLU A 46 -8.22 -4.74 -8.41
C GLU A 46 -8.22 -6.10 -9.09
N THR A 47 -7.60 -7.11 -8.48
CA THR A 47 -7.54 -8.47 -9.04
C THR A 47 -8.93 -9.08 -9.16
N LEU A 48 -9.79 -8.93 -8.15
CA LEU A 48 -11.18 -9.39 -8.22
C LEU A 48 -11.96 -8.65 -9.31
N SER A 49 -11.78 -7.33 -9.43
CA SER A 49 -12.43 -6.52 -10.45
C SER A 49 -12.00 -6.93 -11.86
N LYS A 50 -10.69 -7.10 -12.11
CA LYS A 50 -10.16 -7.56 -13.41
C LYS A 50 -10.74 -8.93 -13.78
N LYS A 51 -10.69 -9.90 -12.86
CA LYS A 51 -11.20 -11.25 -13.10
C LYS A 51 -12.70 -11.24 -13.41
N LEU A 52 -13.51 -10.53 -12.61
CA LEU A 52 -14.95 -10.40 -12.85
C LEU A 52 -15.25 -9.73 -14.18
N THR A 53 -14.46 -8.73 -14.59
CA THR A 53 -14.64 -8.06 -15.89
C THR A 53 -14.44 -9.05 -17.05
N GLN A 54 -13.49 -9.98 -16.94
CA GLN A 54 -13.25 -11.02 -17.95
C GLN A 54 -14.39 -12.07 -17.97
N ASP A 55 -14.86 -12.47 -16.79
CA ASP A 55 -15.94 -13.46 -16.63
C ASP A 55 -17.31 -12.92 -17.11
N ILE A 56 -17.52 -11.60 -17.04
CA ILE A 56 -18.75 -10.90 -17.46
C ILE A 56 -18.62 -10.43 -18.92
N SER A 57 -18.61 -11.37 -19.85
CA SER A 57 -18.47 -11.10 -21.30
C SER A 57 -19.79 -11.13 -22.09
N GLU A 58 -20.94 -11.38 -21.42
CA GLU A 58 -22.26 -11.44 -22.07
C GLU A 58 -23.11 -10.17 -21.85
N SER A 59 -23.77 -9.70 -22.92
CA SER A 59 -24.54 -8.44 -23.01
C SER A 59 -25.68 -8.26 -21.98
N LYS A 60 -26.07 -9.31 -21.26
CA LYS A 60 -27.13 -9.26 -20.24
C LYS A 60 -26.67 -8.74 -18.87
N GLN A 61 -25.37 -8.46 -18.69
CA GLN A 61 -24.79 -8.11 -17.39
C GLN A 61 -24.15 -6.71 -17.36
N GLN A 62 -24.60 -5.81 -18.25
CA GLN A 62 -24.08 -4.44 -18.38
C GLN A 62 -24.04 -3.67 -17.04
N THR A 63 -25.07 -3.82 -16.20
CA THR A 63 -25.14 -3.19 -14.87
C THR A 63 -24.02 -3.64 -13.93
N HIS A 64 -23.58 -4.91 -14.03
CA HIS A 64 -22.48 -5.43 -13.22
C HIS A 64 -21.13 -4.88 -13.69
N LEU A 65 -20.95 -4.78 -15.01
CA LEU A 65 -19.77 -4.17 -15.62
C LEU A 65 -19.63 -2.68 -15.21
N GLU A 66 -20.73 -1.93 -15.27
CA GLU A 66 -20.75 -0.52 -14.83
C GLU A 66 -20.36 -0.37 -13.36
N LYS A 67 -20.81 -1.30 -12.50
CA LYS A 67 -20.45 -1.30 -11.07
C LYS A 67 -18.97 -1.56 -10.88
N ILE A 68 -18.40 -2.56 -11.56
CA ILE A 68 -16.97 -2.87 -11.49
C ILE A 68 -16.14 -1.68 -11.96
N ASN A 69 -16.54 -1.03 -13.06
CA ASN A 69 -15.87 0.17 -13.57
C ASN A 69 -15.89 1.32 -12.55
N LYS A 70 -17.00 1.51 -11.82
CA LYS A 70 -17.08 2.52 -10.75
C LYS A 70 -16.11 2.20 -9.61
N ILE A 71 -15.99 0.95 -9.21
CA ILE A 71 -15.05 0.49 -8.17
C ILE A 71 -13.60 0.74 -8.62
N GLN A 72 -13.23 0.28 -9.83
CA GLN A 72 -11.89 0.49 -10.39
C GLN A 72 -11.54 1.97 -10.51
N LYS A 73 -12.48 2.80 -10.97
CA LYS A 73 -12.31 4.25 -11.03
C LYS A 73 -12.06 4.85 -9.64
N TYR A 74 -12.82 4.43 -8.63
CA TYR A 74 -12.61 4.90 -7.27
C TYR A 74 -11.23 4.52 -6.73
N VAL A 75 -10.78 3.28 -6.94
CA VAL A 75 -9.43 2.83 -6.54
C VAL A 75 -8.37 3.68 -7.23
N TYR A 76 -8.48 3.88 -8.55
CA TYR A 76 -7.54 4.70 -9.28
C TYR A 76 -7.47 6.15 -8.76
N GLU A 77 -8.62 6.80 -8.57
CA GLU A 77 -8.67 8.22 -8.18
C GLU A 77 -8.20 8.44 -6.75
N ASN A 78 -8.62 7.58 -5.81
CA ASN A 78 -8.38 7.79 -4.38
C ASN A 78 -7.09 7.14 -3.89
N PHE A 79 -6.64 6.07 -4.54
CA PHE A 79 -5.44 5.34 -4.14
C PHE A 79 -4.30 5.55 -5.13
N SER A 80 -4.40 5.01 -6.35
CA SER A 80 -3.26 4.98 -7.29
C SER A 80 -2.78 6.39 -7.67
N LYS A 81 -3.70 7.33 -7.90
CA LYS A 81 -3.38 8.72 -8.28
C LYS A 81 -3.07 9.62 -7.09
N SER A 82 -3.68 9.36 -5.94
CA SER A 82 -3.66 10.29 -4.78
C SER A 82 -2.78 9.78 -3.63
N LEU A 83 -3.14 8.66 -3.00
CA LEU A 83 -2.43 8.15 -1.82
C LEU A 83 -1.08 7.50 -2.15
N HIS A 84 -0.99 6.75 -3.25
CA HIS A 84 0.22 6.00 -3.59
C HIS A 84 1.46 6.92 -3.72
N PRO A 85 1.44 8.03 -4.49
CA PRO A 85 2.60 8.92 -4.58
C PRO A 85 3.00 9.54 -3.23
N VAL A 86 2.01 9.85 -2.38
CA VAL A 86 2.23 10.40 -1.04
C VAL A 86 2.92 9.38 -0.14
N ILE A 87 2.46 8.12 -0.14
CA ILE A 87 3.07 7.03 0.62
C ILE A 87 4.50 6.76 0.15
N LEU A 88 4.72 6.74 -1.16
CA LEU A 88 6.05 6.52 -1.72
C LEU A 88 7.01 7.65 -1.32
N SER A 89 6.57 8.90 -1.40
CA SER A 89 7.36 10.06 -0.96
C SER A 89 7.66 10.00 0.54
N GLN A 90 6.67 9.65 1.36
CA GLN A 90 6.84 9.47 2.79
C GLN A 90 7.93 8.44 3.09
N LEU A 91 7.84 7.24 2.50
CA LEU A 91 8.83 6.18 2.70
C LEU A 91 10.24 6.61 2.27
N VAL A 92 10.37 7.32 1.15
CA VAL A 92 11.67 7.87 0.70
C VAL A 92 12.23 8.85 1.74
N ASN A 93 11.41 9.77 2.23
CA ASN A 93 11.84 10.76 3.21
C ASN A 93 12.23 10.11 4.55
N SER A 94 11.45 9.13 5.03
CA SER A 94 11.73 8.43 6.28
C SER A 94 12.99 7.56 6.19
N ILE A 95 13.22 6.89 5.06
CA ILE A 95 14.48 6.17 4.79
C ILE A 95 15.67 7.14 4.80
N GLN A 96 15.54 8.29 4.15
CA GLN A 96 16.62 9.28 4.10
C GLN A 96 16.93 9.85 5.49
N LYS A 97 15.90 10.18 6.28
CA LYS A 97 16.04 10.63 7.66
C LYS A 97 16.76 9.57 8.51
N SER A 98 16.25 8.33 8.52
CA SER A 98 16.85 7.24 9.29
C SER A 98 18.31 6.94 8.87
N THR A 99 18.60 7.02 7.56
CA THR A 99 19.98 6.88 7.05
C THR A 99 20.90 8.01 7.54
N ASN A 100 20.41 9.25 7.59
CA ASN A 100 21.17 10.39 8.10
C ASN A 100 21.42 10.28 9.60
N ASP A 101 20.40 9.87 10.37
CA ASP A 101 20.52 9.66 11.82
C ASP A 101 21.59 8.59 12.14
N LEU A 102 21.61 7.48 11.38
CA LEU A 102 22.65 6.46 11.47
C LEU A 102 24.06 6.98 11.13
N LYS A 103 24.19 7.81 10.09
CA LYS A 103 25.48 8.43 9.73
C LYS A 103 26.02 9.33 10.84
N LEU A 104 25.15 10.15 11.44
CA LEU A 104 25.52 11.04 12.55
C LEU A 104 25.96 10.25 13.79
N LEU A 105 25.26 9.16 14.11
CA LEU A 105 25.66 8.28 15.21
C LEU A 105 27.02 7.62 14.96
N GLY A 106 27.29 7.19 13.73
CA GLY A 106 28.57 6.58 13.35
C GLY A 106 29.77 7.53 13.39
N GLN A 107 29.55 8.84 13.21
CA GLN A 107 30.61 9.86 13.24
C GLN A 107 31.05 10.26 14.66
N ASN A 108 30.24 9.97 15.67
CA ASN A 108 30.42 10.48 17.05
C ASN A 108 31.10 9.49 18.01
N SER A 109 31.80 8.45 17.55
CA SER A 109 32.24 7.36 18.44
C SER A 109 33.72 7.01 18.39
N GLU A 110 34.47 7.50 19.39
CA GLU A 110 35.80 6.97 19.77
C GLU A 110 35.69 5.75 20.71
N ALA A 111 34.52 5.51 21.32
CA ALA A 111 34.12 4.25 21.97
C ALA A 111 32.58 4.15 22.04
N LYS A 112 31.98 3.07 21.52
CA LYS A 112 30.51 2.89 21.56
C LYS A 112 30.08 2.35 22.91
N THR A 113 29.25 3.09 23.65
CA THR A 113 28.58 2.57 24.85
C THR A 113 27.50 1.55 24.47
N LYS A 114 27.11 0.68 25.40
CA LYS A 114 26.02 -0.29 25.20
C LYS A 114 24.73 0.39 24.70
N GLU A 115 24.40 1.55 25.25
CA GLU A 115 23.23 2.34 24.86
C GLU A 115 23.30 2.83 23.40
N ILE A 116 24.47 3.29 22.95
CA ILE A 116 24.68 3.69 21.54
C ILE A 116 24.50 2.48 20.61
N ILE A 117 25.04 1.33 20.99
CA ILE A 117 24.91 0.08 20.20
C ILE A 117 23.44 -0.35 20.09
N GLU A 118 22.70 -0.33 21.20
CA GLU A 118 21.27 -0.69 21.21
C GLU A 118 20.43 0.29 20.38
N ASN A 119 20.73 1.59 20.46
CA ASN A 119 20.03 2.60 19.66
C ASN A 119 20.33 2.48 18.16
N GLU A 120 21.59 2.24 17.77
CA GLU A 120 21.97 1.96 16.38
C GLU A 120 21.24 0.70 15.86
N ALA A 121 21.23 -0.39 16.64
CA ALA A 121 20.56 -1.62 16.26
C ALA A 121 19.06 -1.40 16.02
N ARG A 122 18.41 -0.61 16.88
CA ARG A 122 17.00 -0.21 16.70
C ARG A 122 16.79 0.57 15.40
N LEU A 123 17.63 1.57 15.13
CA LEU A 123 17.53 2.38 13.91
C LEU A 123 17.79 1.56 12.63
N TYR A 124 18.73 0.62 12.65
CA TYR A 124 18.93 -0.30 11.52
C TYR A 124 17.72 -1.20 11.28
N LYS A 125 17.06 -1.66 12.36
CA LYS A 125 15.83 -2.45 12.24
C LYS A 125 14.71 -1.61 11.60
N GLU A 126 14.50 -0.39 12.08
CA GLU A 126 13.50 0.54 11.52
C GLU A 126 13.80 0.86 10.04
N LEU A 127 15.07 1.14 9.70
CA LEU A 127 15.49 1.39 8.33
C LEU A 127 15.18 0.19 7.42
N ARG A 128 15.47 -1.03 7.90
CA ARG A 128 15.20 -2.26 7.16
C ARG A 128 13.71 -2.43 6.89
N GLU A 129 12.87 -2.19 7.88
CA GLU A 129 11.41 -2.25 7.73
C GLU A 129 10.93 -1.23 6.71
N LEU A 130 11.37 0.04 6.81
CA LEU A 130 11.04 1.10 5.84
C LEU A 130 11.46 0.76 4.40
N MET A 131 12.69 0.26 4.22
CA MET A 131 13.18 -0.15 2.90
C MET A 131 12.37 -1.33 2.34
N SER A 132 12.06 -2.33 3.17
CA SER A 132 11.25 -3.47 2.78
C SER A 132 9.84 -3.05 2.37
N THR A 133 9.21 -2.15 3.13
CA THR A 133 7.87 -1.62 2.80
C THR A 133 7.89 -0.80 1.52
N LYS A 134 8.93 0.00 1.28
CA LYS A 134 9.10 0.73 0.02
C LYS A 134 9.16 -0.21 -1.18
N GLU A 135 9.89 -1.32 -1.06
CA GLU A 135 9.99 -2.28 -2.14
C GLU A 135 8.65 -2.98 -2.41
N PHE A 136 7.95 -3.39 -1.34
CA PHE A 136 6.59 -3.91 -1.45
C PHE A 136 5.62 -2.92 -2.15
N VAL A 137 5.67 -1.64 -1.79
CA VAL A 137 4.88 -0.59 -2.42
C VAL A 137 5.23 -0.39 -3.90
N LYS A 138 6.50 -0.49 -4.27
CA LYS A 138 6.93 -0.39 -5.69
C LYS A 138 6.46 -1.57 -6.52
N GLN A 139 6.40 -2.76 -5.95
CA GLN A 139 5.93 -3.95 -6.65
C GLN A 139 4.45 -3.85 -7.05
N TYR A 140 3.65 -3.07 -6.32
CA TYR A 140 2.28 -2.74 -6.74
C TYR A 140 2.24 -2.04 -8.10
N ASP A 141 3.10 -1.02 -8.32
CA ASP A 141 3.17 -0.31 -9.59
C ASP A 141 3.64 -1.21 -10.75
N SER A 142 4.58 -2.12 -10.47
CA SER A 142 5.09 -3.07 -11.46
C SER A 142 4.07 -4.16 -11.78
N GLY A 143 3.39 -4.69 -10.77
CA GLY A 143 2.39 -5.76 -10.93
C GLY A 143 1.12 -5.33 -11.67
N ILE A 144 0.80 -4.04 -11.70
CA ILE A 144 -0.32 -3.50 -12.49
C ILE A 144 0.07 -3.20 -13.94
N LYS A 145 1.34 -2.88 -14.20
CA LYS A 145 1.81 -2.49 -15.54
C LYS A 145 1.95 -3.65 -16.51
N ASP A 146 2.22 -4.85 -16.00
CA ASP A 146 2.49 -6.05 -16.82
C ASP A 146 1.28 -6.99 -16.94
N ASP A 147 0.07 -6.54 -16.57
CA ASP A 147 -1.14 -7.37 -16.44
C ASP A 147 -2.39 -6.75 -17.09
#